data_AF-A0A0H3GLW1-F1
#
_entry.id   AF-A0A0H3GLW1-F1
#
_cell.length_a   1.000
_cell.length_b   1.000
_cell.length_c   1.000
_cell.angle_alpha   90.00
_cell.angle_beta   90.00
_cell.angle_gamma   90.00
#
_symmetry.space_group_name_H-M   'P 1'
#
loop_
_entity.id
_entity.type
_entity.pdbx_description
1 polymer ?
#
loop_
_entity_poly.entity_id
_entity_poly.type
_entity_poly.pdbx_seq_one_letter_code
_entity_poly.pdbx_strand_id
1 'polypeptide(L)'
;MPSALTEPLTPFLRCMSGTNQRQSRCAALSGDIGDAVHCTIYENRPSPCREFAMSGENGEENDACNRARARYGLPPLRPLYKDIPALTGAESATTERFAVQSPAS
;
A
#
# COMPACT_ATOMS: atom_id res chain seq x y z
N MET A 1 18.94 0.15 -8.59
CA MET A 1 18.83 -0.56 -7.29
C MET A 1 20.13 -0.49 -6.51
N PRO A 2 20.14 0.06 -5.28
CA PRO A 2 21.35 0.14 -4.46
C PRO A 2 21.72 -1.23 -3.87
N SER A 3 22.94 -1.70 -4.12
CA SER A 3 23.43 -3.00 -3.61
C SER A 3 23.49 -3.06 -2.08
N ALA A 4 23.69 -1.93 -1.41
CA ALA A 4 23.74 -1.82 0.05
C ALA A 4 22.41 -2.19 0.76
N LEU A 5 21.29 -2.19 0.04
CA LEU A 5 19.96 -2.58 0.56
C LEU A 5 19.56 -4.00 0.16
N THR A 6 20.52 -4.81 -0.29
CA THR A 6 20.29 -6.18 -0.75
C THR A 6 21.14 -7.18 0.00
N GLU A 7 20.64 -8.40 0.14
CA GLU A 7 21.36 -9.53 0.70
C GLU A 7 21.44 -10.70 -0.32
N PRO A 8 22.54 -11.47 -0.33
CA PRO A 8 22.64 -12.69 -1.14
C PRO A 8 21.58 -13.71 -0.73
N LEU A 9 20.81 -14.20 -1.70
CA LEU A 9 19.89 -15.32 -1.52
C LEU A 9 20.53 -16.63 -1.97
N THR A 10 21.24 -16.59 -3.10
CA THR A 10 22.07 -17.67 -3.65
C THR A 10 23.33 -17.05 -4.26
N PRO A 11 24.30 -17.84 -4.78
CA PRO A 11 25.48 -17.27 -5.45
C PRO A 11 25.17 -16.34 -6.63
N PHE A 12 23.99 -16.47 -7.25
CA PHE A 12 23.58 -15.72 -8.43
C PHE A 12 22.33 -14.85 -8.22
N LEU A 13 21.67 -14.96 -7.06
CA LEU A 13 20.44 -14.22 -6.75
C LEU A 13 20.59 -13.39 -5.48
N ARG A 14 19.94 -12.23 -5.49
CA ARG A 14 19.84 -11.33 -4.33
C ARG A 14 18.39 -10.99 -4.06
N CYS A 15 18.08 -10.71 -2.81
CA CYS A 15 16.80 -10.18 -2.39
C CYS A 15 17.00 -8.87 -1.60
N MET A 16 15.93 -8.13 -1.38
CA MET A 16 15.99 -6.92 -0.55
C MET A 16 16.23 -7.32 0.90
N SER A 17 17.19 -6.68 1.58
CA SER A 17 17.49 -6.99 2.97
C SER A 17 16.22 -6.90 3.84
N GLY A 18 16.02 -7.86 4.73
CA GLY A 18 14.84 -7.96 5.60
C GLY A 18 13.63 -8.63 4.95
N THR A 19 13.74 -9.06 3.68
CA THR A 19 12.67 -9.84 3.02
C THR A 19 12.87 -11.36 3.11
N ASN A 20 14.08 -11.84 3.38
CA ASN A 20 14.38 -13.28 3.51
C ASN A 20 14.08 -13.85 4.90
N GLN A 21 12.92 -13.52 5.47
CA GLN A 21 12.53 -13.96 6.81
C GLN A 21 11.01 -14.05 6.94
N ARG A 22 10.53 -14.79 7.95
CA ARG A 22 9.09 -14.99 8.17
C ARG A 22 8.37 -13.66 8.30
N GLN A 23 8.86 -12.76 9.17
CA GLN A 23 8.36 -11.38 9.34
C GLN A 23 9.07 -10.43 8.37
N SER A 24 8.76 -10.57 7.09
CA SER A 24 9.39 -9.79 6.03
C SER A 24 9.05 -8.30 6.14
N ARG A 25 10.08 -7.46 6.22
CA ARG A 25 10.01 -5.99 6.14
C ARG A 25 11.23 -5.50 5.39
N CYS A 26 11.02 -4.99 4.18
CA CYS A 26 12.08 -4.49 3.32
C CYS A 26 12.83 -3.33 3.99
N ALA A 27 14.17 -3.35 3.95
CA ALA A 27 15.02 -2.29 4.48
C ALA A 27 14.75 -0.90 3.85
N ALA A 28 14.15 -0.85 2.66
CA ALA A 28 13.78 0.38 1.97
C ALA A 28 12.36 0.88 2.28
N LEU A 29 11.58 0.15 3.09
CA LEU A 29 10.24 0.57 3.50
C LEU A 29 10.37 1.53 4.69
N SER A 30 9.97 2.77 4.49
CA SER A 30 9.95 3.82 5.52
C SER A 30 8.51 4.12 5.96
N GLY A 31 8.37 4.50 7.23
CA GLY A 31 7.10 4.79 7.89
C GLY A 31 6.45 3.58 8.58
N ASP A 32 5.20 3.79 8.99
CA ASP A 32 4.42 2.89 9.84
C ASP A 32 3.23 2.29 9.08
N ILE A 33 3.15 0.96 9.09
CA ILE A 33 2.13 0.23 8.35
C ILE A 33 0.77 0.44 9.00
N GLY A 34 -0.21 0.88 8.20
CA GLY A 34 -1.54 1.27 8.69
C GLY A 34 -1.73 2.78 8.83
N ASP A 35 -0.64 3.54 8.79
CA ASP A 35 -0.66 5.00 8.72
C ASP A 35 -0.10 5.46 7.37
N ALA A 36 1.17 5.89 7.33
CA ALA A 36 1.84 6.32 6.11
C ALA A 36 3.14 5.54 5.89
N VAL A 37 3.26 4.92 4.71
CA VAL A 37 4.48 4.23 4.27
C VAL A 37 4.88 4.63 2.86
N HIS A 38 6.19 4.60 2.59
CA HIS A 38 6.72 4.77 1.23
C HIS A 38 8.02 3.99 1.04
N CYS A 39 8.37 3.75 -0.24
CA CYS A 39 9.67 3.18 -0.60
C CYS A 39 10.69 4.31 -0.74
N THR A 40 11.79 4.27 0.01
CA THR A 40 12.85 5.30 -0.03
C THR A 40 13.67 5.28 -1.32
N ILE A 41 13.50 4.23 -2.13
CA ILE A 41 14.21 4.00 -3.40
C ILE A 41 13.25 3.78 -4.56
N TYR A 42 12.08 4.44 -4.52
CA TYR A 42 10.97 4.25 -5.48
C TYR A 42 11.42 4.27 -6.95
N GLU A 43 12.23 5.26 -7.34
CA GLU A 43 12.79 5.39 -8.70
C GLU A 43 13.76 4.26 -9.06
N ASN A 44 14.42 3.70 -8.05
CA ASN A 44 15.48 2.73 -8.22
C ASN A 44 15.01 1.28 -8.12
N ARG A 45 13.69 1.01 -7.92
CA ARG A 45 13.05 -0.29 -7.58
C ARG A 45 13.59 -1.51 -8.34
N PRO A 46 13.72 -2.70 -7.73
CA PRO A 46 14.07 -3.91 -8.47
C PRO A 46 12.89 -4.36 -9.34
N SER A 47 13.12 -5.24 -10.33
CA SER A 47 12.06 -5.77 -11.20
C SER A 47 10.85 -6.33 -10.43
N PRO A 48 11.01 -7.19 -9.39
CA PRO A 48 9.85 -7.75 -8.69
C PRO A 48 8.96 -6.70 -8.02
N CYS A 49 9.51 -5.53 -7.65
CA CYS A 49 8.71 -4.44 -7.10
C CYS A 49 8.07 -3.55 -8.18
N ARG A 50 8.65 -3.48 -9.38
CA ARG A 50 8.05 -2.77 -10.52
C ARG A 50 6.94 -3.56 -11.19
N GLU A 51 7.09 -4.88 -11.22
CA GLU A 51 6.13 -5.82 -11.80
C GLU A 51 4.97 -6.14 -10.86
N PHE A 52 5.03 -5.69 -9.61
CA PHE A 52 3.96 -5.87 -8.65
C PHE A 52 2.79 -4.93 -8.96
N ALA A 53 1.69 -5.49 -9.48
CA ALA A 53 0.47 -4.73 -9.75
C ALA A 53 -0.20 -4.25 -8.46
N MET A 54 -0.58 -2.98 -8.38
CA MET A 54 -1.28 -2.45 -7.22
C MET A 54 -2.75 -2.90 -7.26
N SER A 55 -3.34 -3.22 -6.09
CA SER A 55 -4.78 -3.50 -6.07
C SER A 55 -5.57 -2.25 -6.49
N GLY A 56 -6.51 -2.42 -7.41
CA GLY A 56 -7.26 -1.35 -8.07
C GLY A 56 -6.61 -0.82 -9.35
N GLU A 57 -5.37 -1.21 -9.65
CA GLU A 57 -4.74 -0.93 -10.95
C GLU A 57 -5.57 -1.59 -12.07
N ASN A 58 -5.91 -0.80 -13.09
CA ASN A 58 -6.82 -1.22 -14.17
C ASN A 58 -8.20 -1.73 -13.70
N GLY A 59 -8.62 -1.38 -12.48
CA GLY A 59 -9.88 -1.85 -11.90
C GLY A 59 -9.84 -3.29 -11.38
N GLU A 60 -8.67 -3.93 -11.36
CA GLU A 60 -8.49 -5.31 -10.90
C GLU A 60 -8.03 -5.36 -9.44
N GLU A 61 -8.60 -6.29 -8.68
CA GLU A 61 -8.19 -6.53 -7.30
C GLU A 61 -6.95 -7.43 -7.26
N ASN A 62 -5.97 -7.09 -6.42
CA ASN A 62 -4.80 -7.94 -6.19
C ASN A 62 -4.86 -8.54 -4.79
N ASP A 63 -5.16 -9.84 -4.71
CA ASP A 63 -5.22 -10.60 -3.46
C ASP A 63 -3.93 -10.54 -2.64
N ALA A 64 -2.77 -10.31 -3.28
CA ALA A 64 -1.51 -10.12 -2.57
C ALA A 64 -1.55 -8.90 -1.63
N CYS A 65 -2.20 -7.81 -2.05
CA CYS A 65 -2.39 -6.63 -1.21
C CYS A 65 -3.28 -6.96 0.00
N ASN A 66 -4.37 -7.71 -0.18
CA ASN A 66 -5.25 -8.10 0.92
C ASN A 66 -4.58 -9.08 1.88
N ARG A 67 -3.78 -10.04 1.39
CA ARG A 67 -2.96 -10.90 2.24
C ARG A 67 -1.97 -10.10 3.08
N ALA A 68 -1.31 -9.11 2.47
CA ALA A 68 -0.41 -8.22 3.18
C ALA A 68 -1.15 -7.42 4.26
N ARG A 69 -2.33 -6.87 3.96
CA ARG A 69 -3.15 -6.13 4.93
C ARG A 69 -3.64 -6.99 6.09
N ALA A 70 -4.13 -8.20 5.81
CA ALA A 70 -4.57 -9.14 6.82
C ALA A 70 -3.44 -9.49 7.81
N ARG A 71 -2.20 -9.62 7.32
CA ARG A 71 -1.03 -9.86 8.16
C ARG A 71 -0.78 -8.75 9.20
N TYR A 72 -1.18 -7.52 8.90
CA TYR A 72 -1.05 -6.36 9.79
C TYR A 72 -2.37 -6.00 10.49
N GLY A 73 -3.41 -6.84 10.39
CA GLY A 73 -4.71 -6.57 11.01
C GLY A 73 -5.50 -5.44 10.33
N LEU A 74 -5.14 -5.08 9.10
CA LEU A 74 -5.83 -4.03 8.34
C LEU A 74 -7.02 -4.61 7.55
N PRO A 75 -8.13 -3.86 7.41
CA PRO A 75 -9.30 -4.30 6.65
C PRO A 75 -8.95 -4.47 5.16
N PRO A 76 -9.59 -5.38 4.40
CA PRO A 76 -9.28 -5.58 2.99
C PRO A 76 -9.57 -4.33 2.14
N LEU A 77 -8.84 -4.18 1.02
CA LEU A 77 -9.12 -3.18 -0.01
C LEU A 77 -10.32 -3.68 -0.85
N ARG A 78 -11.53 -3.33 -0.45
CA ARG A 78 -12.72 -3.63 -1.25
C ARG A 78 -12.81 -2.65 -2.42
N PRO A 79 -13.31 -3.07 -3.60
CA PRO A 79 -13.48 -2.15 -4.70
C PRO A 79 -14.46 -1.05 -4.30
N LEU A 80 -13.99 0.21 -4.25
CA LEU A 80 -14.82 1.35 -3.82
C LEU A 80 -16.11 1.46 -4.64
N TYR A 81 -16.11 1.02 -5.90
CA TYR A 81 -17.30 1.04 -6.75
C TYR A 81 -18.42 0.11 -6.28
N LYS A 82 -18.10 -0.98 -5.58
CA LYS A 82 -19.12 -1.90 -5.02
C LYS A 82 -19.82 -1.30 -3.80
N ASP A 83 -19.19 -0.35 -3.13
CA ASP A 83 -19.75 0.37 -1.99
C ASP A 83 -20.45 1.69 -2.40
N ILE A 84 -20.34 2.13 -3.67
CA ILE A 84 -21.04 3.34 -4.15
C ILE A 84 -22.54 3.30 -3.86
N PRO A 85 -23.29 2.20 -4.09
CA PRO A 85 -24.71 2.16 -3.74
C PRO A 85 -25.00 2.37 -2.25
N ALA A 86 -24.06 2.02 -1.36
CA ALA A 86 -24.20 2.20 0.09
C ALA A 86 -23.80 3.62 0.55
N LEU A 87 -22.89 4.29 -0.16
CA LEU A 87 -22.44 5.65 0.13
C LEU A 87 -23.37 6.72 -0.45
N THR A 88 -24.11 6.42 -1.52
CA THR A 88 -25.12 7.29 -2.14
C THR A 88 -26.55 6.98 -1.71
N GLY A 89 -26.73 6.30 -0.57
CA GLY A 89 -28.02 6.26 0.10
C GLY A 89 -28.49 7.68 0.41
N ALA A 90 -29.79 7.97 0.20
CA ALA A 90 -30.38 9.30 0.40
C ALA A 90 -30.11 9.91 1.79
N GLU A 91 -29.72 9.09 2.77
CA GLU A 91 -29.33 9.47 4.13
C GLU A 91 -27.98 10.22 4.19
N SER A 92 -27.01 9.93 3.30
CA SER A 92 -25.73 10.66 3.26
C SER A 92 -25.87 12.10 2.75
N ALA A 93 -26.89 12.37 1.93
CA ALA A 93 -27.13 13.70 1.36
C ALA A 93 -27.64 14.73 2.39
N THR A 94 -28.12 14.28 3.55
CA THR A 94 -28.63 15.15 4.63
C THR A 94 -27.59 15.47 5.70
N THR A 95 -26.38 14.93 5.61
CA THR A 95 -25.29 15.31 6.51
C THR A 95 -24.82 16.72 6.16
N GLU A 96 -25.13 17.67 7.05
CA GLU A 96 -24.62 19.05 7.04
C GLU A 96 -23.12 19.04 6.75
N ARG A 97 -22.72 19.69 5.66
CA ARG A 97 -21.33 19.81 5.26
C ARG A 97 -20.62 20.62 6.34
N PHE A 98 -19.60 20.04 6.98
CA PHE A 98 -18.75 20.75 7.93
C PHE A 98 -18.16 21.97 7.21
N ALA A 99 -18.61 23.16 7.59
CA ALA A 99 -18.26 24.39 6.93
C ALA A 99 -16.73 24.53 6.90
N VAL A 100 -16.18 24.72 5.70
CA VAL A 100 -14.82 25.24 5.53
C VAL A 100 -14.77 26.56 6.27
N GLN A 101 -14.04 26.62 7.38
CA GLN A 101 -13.76 27.87 8.06
C GLN A 101 -12.97 28.75 7.08
N SER A 102 -13.56 29.88 6.69
CA SER A 102 -12.88 30.93 5.95
C SER A 102 -11.65 31.42 6.73
N PRO A 103 -10.58 31.87 6.06
CA PRO A 103 -9.36 32.28 6.73
C PRO A 103 -9.62 33.49 7.65
N ALA A 104 -8.95 33.50 8.80
CA ALA A 104 -8.91 34.65 9.70
C ALA A 104 -8.28 35.85 8.96
N SER A 105 -8.91 37.02 9.10
CA SER A 105 -8.41 38.31 8.57
C SER A 105 -7.10 38.75 9.20
#